data_AF-A0ABD1WP49-F1
#
_entry.id   AF-A0ABD1WP49-F1
#
_cell.length_a   1.000
_cell.length_b   1.000
_cell.length_c   1.000
_cell.angle_alpha   90.00
_cell.angle_beta   90.00
_cell.angle_gamma   90.00
#
_symmetry.space_group_name_H-M   'P 1'
#
loop_
_entity.id
_entity.type
_entity.pdbx_description
1 polymer ?
#
loop_
_entity_poly.entity_id
_entity_poly.type
_entity_poly.pdbx_seq_one_letter_code
_entity_poly.pdbx_strand_id
1 'polypeptide(L)'
;MDTGYDRDTRLVSFGQSGYMYVVLMDTGDDRDTQLGRFEQSGYLYVVSMDAGDNRDTRLGRFEQSGYLYVVSMDTGDDLDTRLGSFGQSGYMYVVSMDVGDIRDTRLGRFGHSG
;
A
#
# COMPACT_ATOMS: atom_id res chain seq x y z
N MET A 1 4.66 31.07 -7.69
CA MET A 1 4.08 30.06 -8.59
C MET A 1 5.01 28.87 -8.53
N ASP A 2 4.71 27.93 -7.65
CA ASP A 2 5.38 26.65 -7.64
C ASP A 2 4.64 25.75 -8.63
N THR A 3 5.31 25.33 -9.69
CA THR A 3 4.76 24.35 -10.63
C THR A 3 4.98 22.97 -10.00
N GLY A 4 4.24 22.70 -8.92
CA GLY A 4 4.38 21.49 -8.11
C GLY A 4 4.07 20.26 -8.95
N TYR A 5 5.11 19.62 -9.48
CA TYR A 5 4.99 18.27 -9.99
C TYR A 5 4.76 17.37 -8.78
N ASP A 6 3.49 17.06 -8.48
CA ASP A 6 3.12 15.96 -7.59
C ASP A 6 3.86 14.69 -8.08
N ARG A 7 4.92 14.29 -7.37
CA ARG A 7 5.72 13.10 -7.71
C ARG A 7 5.16 11.91 -6.94
N ASP A 8 4.13 11.28 -7.47
CA ASP A 8 3.63 10.02 -6.92
C ASP A 8 4.76 8.97 -6.82
N THR A 9 4.85 8.28 -5.69
CA THR A 9 5.73 7.12 -5.54
C THR A 9 4.98 5.87 -6.02
N ARG A 10 5.31 5.37 -7.21
CA ARG A 10 4.79 4.10 -7.73
C ARG A 10 5.93 3.15 -8.03
N LEU A 11 6.05 2.07 -7.25
CA LEU A 11 7.25 1.24 -7.33
C LEU A 11 7.18 0.17 -8.43
N VAL A 12 6.14 -0.67 -8.42
CA VAL A 12 6.06 -1.82 -9.34
C VAL A 12 4.61 -2.18 -9.70
N SER A 13 4.46 -2.68 -10.93
CA SER A 13 3.24 -3.32 -11.42
C SER A 13 3.61 -4.61 -12.14
N PHE A 14 3.06 -5.74 -11.67
CA PHE A 14 3.23 -7.06 -12.26
C PHE A 14 2.01 -7.39 -13.11
N GLY A 15 2.22 -7.60 -14.42
CA GLY A 15 1.15 -8.01 -15.35
C GLY A 15 0.70 -9.46 -15.20
N GLN A 16 1.37 -10.24 -14.35
CA GLN A 16 1.07 -11.64 -14.02
C GLN A 16 1.29 -11.83 -12.52
N SER A 17 1.94 -12.93 -12.11
CA SER A 17 2.32 -13.15 -10.71
C SER A 17 3.64 -12.44 -10.35
N GLY A 18 3.81 -12.07 -9.09
CA GLY A 18 5.02 -11.38 -8.64
C GLY A 18 5.28 -11.51 -7.14
N TYR A 19 6.54 -11.29 -6.76
CA TYR A 19 6.97 -11.17 -5.37
C TYR A 19 7.74 -9.87 -5.19
N MET A 20 7.47 -9.18 -4.09
CA MET A 20 8.13 -7.94 -3.74
C MET A 20 8.47 -7.94 -2.25
N TYR A 21 9.72 -7.56 -1.96
CA TYR A 21 10.23 -7.40 -0.61
C TYR A 21 10.81 -6.00 -0.44
N VAL A 22 10.28 -5.27 0.54
CA VAL A 22 10.71 -3.92 0.88
C VAL A 22 11.25 -3.94 2.30
N VAL A 23 12.51 -3.57 2.47
CA VAL A 23 13.16 -3.54 3.79
C VAL A 23 12.90 -2.21 4.49
N LEU A 24 13.21 -1.12 3.81
CA LEU A 24 13.02 0.24 4.32
C LEU A 24 12.54 1.08 3.15
N MET A 25 11.48 1.83 3.39
CA MET A 25 10.98 2.83 2.47
C MET A 25 10.55 4.06 3.24
N ASP A 26 10.96 5.21 2.73
CA ASP A 26 10.49 6.53 3.14
C ASP A 26 10.03 7.21 1.86
N THR A 27 8.77 7.61 1.82
CA THR A 27 8.19 8.32 0.66
C THR A 27 8.19 9.83 0.82
N GLY A 28 8.41 10.32 2.04
CA GLY A 28 8.28 11.72 2.43
C GLY A 28 6.90 12.33 2.15
N ASP A 29 6.74 13.59 2.52
CA ASP A 29 5.44 14.25 2.51
C ASP A 29 4.94 14.66 1.11
N ASP A 30 3.62 14.89 1.04
CA ASP A 30 2.81 15.38 -0.09
C ASP A 30 2.82 14.47 -1.33
N ARG A 31 3.01 13.15 -1.17
CA ARG A 31 3.07 12.19 -2.30
C ARG A 31 2.03 11.09 -2.20
N ASP A 32 1.32 10.84 -3.29
CA ASP A 32 0.55 9.59 -3.38
C ASP A 32 1.52 8.41 -3.46
N THR A 33 1.35 7.44 -2.58
CA THR A 33 2.18 6.24 -2.54
C THR A 33 1.39 5.02 -2.97
N GLN A 34 1.89 4.31 -3.98
CA GLN A 34 1.39 3.01 -4.41
C GLN A 34 2.51 1.98 -4.49
N LEU A 35 2.49 1.00 -3.58
CA LEU A 35 3.36 -0.17 -3.67
C LEU A 35 2.59 -1.41 -4.12
N GLY A 36 3.08 -1.99 -5.22
CA GLY A 36 2.69 -3.32 -5.65
C GLY A 36 1.27 -3.37 -6.23
N ARG A 37 1.19 -3.45 -7.56
CA ARG A 37 -0.01 -3.89 -8.26
C ARG A 37 0.25 -5.25 -8.91
N PHE A 38 -0.66 -6.19 -8.75
CA PHE A 38 -0.55 -7.56 -9.26
C PHE A 38 -1.85 -7.93 -9.98
N GLU A 39 -1.77 -8.16 -11.30
CA GLU A 39 -2.95 -8.53 -12.12
C GLU A 39 -3.40 -9.99 -11.88
N GLN A 40 -2.57 -10.81 -11.26
CA GLN A 40 -2.92 -12.18 -10.84
C GLN A 40 -2.61 -12.40 -9.36
N SER A 41 -1.62 -13.25 -9.07
CA SER A 41 -1.21 -13.62 -7.73
C SER A 41 -0.01 -12.82 -7.27
N GLY A 42 -0.03 -12.28 -6.06
CA GLY A 42 1.08 -11.46 -5.57
C GLY A 42 1.46 -11.73 -4.13
N TYR A 43 2.72 -11.48 -3.83
CA TYR A 43 3.25 -11.43 -2.48
C TYR A 43 3.95 -10.09 -2.29
N LEU A 44 3.49 -9.31 -1.32
CA LEU A 44 4.13 -8.07 -0.90
C LEU A 44 4.50 -8.20 0.57
N TYR A 45 5.79 -8.07 0.84
CA TYR A 45 6.34 -8.03 2.18
C TYR A 45 7.03 -6.69 2.42
N VAL A 46 6.65 -6.02 3.50
CA VAL A 46 7.20 -4.72 3.92
C VAL A 46 7.68 -4.86 5.36
N VAL A 47 8.98 -4.64 5.59
CA VAL A 47 9.55 -4.64 6.95
C VAL A 47 9.27 -3.29 7.63
N SER A 48 9.61 -2.19 6.98
CA SER A 48 9.36 -0.87 7.56
C SER A 48 9.09 0.12 6.45
N MET A 49 8.03 0.89 6.63
CA MET A 49 7.64 1.97 5.76
C MET A 49 7.25 3.18 6.59
N ASP A 50 7.80 4.32 6.23
CA ASP A 50 7.36 5.64 6.66
C ASP A 50 6.72 6.32 5.44
N ALA A 51 5.43 6.60 5.53
CA ALA A 51 4.73 7.26 4.45
C ALA A 51 4.90 8.79 4.53
N GLY A 52 5.20 9.38 5.69
CA GLY A 52 5.05 10.82 5.92
C GLY A 52 3.59 11.28 5.85
N ASP A 53 3.39 12.60 5.70
CA ASP A 53 2.07 13.22 5.52
C ASP A 53 1.68 13.20 4.03
N ASN A 54 0.73 12.35 3.62
CA ASN A 54 0.36 12.16 2.22
C ASN A 54 -1.12 12.44 1.94
N ARG A 55 -1.50 12.44 0.66
CA ARG A 55 -2.92 12.37 0.31
C ARG A 55 -3.39 10.92 0.40
N ASP A 56 -2.80 10.03 -0.39
CA ASP A 56 -3.19 8.62 -0.41
C ASP A 56 -2.01 7.65 -0.27
N THR A 57 -2.10 6.73 0.68
CA THR A 57 -1.16 5.61 0.82
C THR A 57 -1.83 4.28 0.49
N ARG A 58 -1.29 3.53 -0.49
CA ARG A 58 -1.88 2.27 -0.99
C ARG A 58 -0.84 1.16 -1.11
N LEU A 59 -0.95 0.13 -0.27
CA LEU A 59 -0.07 -1.05 -0.34
C LEU A 59 -0.84 -2.29 -0.78
N GLY A 60 -0.34 -2.94 -1.83
CA GLY A 60 -0.79 -4.25 -2.27
C GLY A 60 -2.19 -4.24 -2.89
N ARG A 61 -2.25 -4.13 -4.22
CA ARG A 61 -3.46 -4.38 -5.00
C ARG A 61 -3.30 -5.68 -5.78
N PHE A 62 -4.15 -6.66 -5.48
CA PHE A 62 -4.14 -8.00 -6.05
C PHE A 62 -5.49 -8.27 -6.74
N GLU A 63 -5.50 -8.39 -8.06
CA GLU A 63 -6.74 -8.60 -8.82
C GLU A 63 -7.32 -10.02 -8.65
N GLN A 64 -6.50 -11.01 -8.31
CA GLN A 64 -6.97 -12.37 -8.00
C GLN A 64 -6.66 -12.75 -6.55
N SER A 65 -5.43 -13.18 -6.28
CA SER A 65 -5.02 -13.72 -5.00
C SER A 65 -3.80 -12.99 -4.46
N GLY A 66 -3.75 -12.73 -3.16
CA GLY A 66 -2.66 -11.92 -2.62
C GLY A 66 -2.25 -12.27 -1.20
N TYR A 67 -0.98 -12.03 -0.91
CA TYR A 67 -0.46 -12.03 0.43
C TYR A 67 0.22 -10.68 0.69
N LEU A 68 -0.28 -9.96 1.69
CA LEU A 68 0.34 -8.74 2.19
C LEU A 68 0.83 -8.98 3.61
N TYR A 69 2.12 -8.75 3.84
CA TYR A 69 2.71 -8.79 5.16
C TYR A 69 3.44 -7.47 5.44
N VAL A 70 3.06 -6.79 6.51
CA VAL A 70 3.67 -5.54 6.94
C VAL A 70 4.13 -5.70 8.39
N VAL A 71 5.42 -5.51 8.64
CA VAL A 71 5.97 -5.55 10.01
C VAL A 71 5.72 -4.21 10.69
N SER A 72 6.16 -3.11 10.10
CA SER A 72 5.93 -1.77 10.66
C SER A 72 5.54 -0.81 9.55
N MET A 73 4.54 0.01 9.85
CA MET A 73 4.16 1.12 9.01
C MET A 73 3.86 2.32 9.89
N ASP A 74 4.41 3.46 9.49
CA ASP A 74 4.04 4.76 10.02
C ASP A 74 3.40 5.57 8.89
N THR A 75 2.27 6.17 9.18
CA THR A 75 1.54 7.07 8.26
C THR A 75 1.24 8.33 9.04
N GLY A 76 1.66 9.46 8.50
CA GLY A 76 1.36 10.77 9.07
C GLY A 76 -0.09 11.16 8.81
N ASP A 77 -0.30 12.44 8.55
CA ASP A 77 -1.61 13.01 8.24
C ASP A 77 -2.02 12.66 6.80
N ASP A 78 -2.72 11.52 6.65
CA ASP A 78 -3.20 11.04 5.37
C ASP A 78 -4.71 11.28 5.14
N LEU A 79 -5.13 11.56 3.91
CA LEU A 79 -6.57 11.50 3.59
C LEU A 79 -7.05 10.04 3.62
N ASP A 80 -6.40 9.15 2.87
CA ASP A 80 -6.78 7.75 2.78
C ASP A 80 -5.58 6.80 2.86
N THR A 81 -5.58 5.90 3.86
CA THR A 81 -4.66 4.74 3.90
C THR A 81 -5.39 3.44 3.54
N ARG A 82 -4.88 2.71 2.55
CA ARG A 82 -5.46 1.44 2.06
C ARG A 82 -4.41 0.34 1.99
N LEU A 83 -4.53 -0.64 2.88
CA LEU A 83 -3.67 -1.82 2.89
C LEU A 83 -4.44 -3.05 2.42
N GLY A 84 -3.93 -3.69 1.37
CA GLY A 84 -4.43 -4.97 0.88
C GLY A 84 -5.81 -4.84 0.23
N SER A 85 -5.84 -4.79 -1.10
CA SER A 85 -7.06 -5.00 -1.88
C SER A 85 -6.95 -6.32 -2.64
N PHE A 86 -7.85 -7.25 -2.37
CA PHE A 86 -7.84 -8.61 -2.89
C PHE A 86 -9.11 -8.88 -3.70
N GLY A 87 -8.97 -9.23 -4.98
CA GLY A 87 -10.10 -9.42 -5.89
C GLY A 87 -10.90 -10.68 -5.61
N GLN A 88 -10.24 -11.81 -5.33
CA GLN A 88 -10.89 -13.10 -5.04
C GLN A 88 -10.53 -13.64 -3.66
N SER A 89 -9.24 -13.70 -3.34
CA SER A 89 -8.79 -14.24 -2.06
C SER A 89 -7.52 -13.56 -1.59
N GLY A 90 -7.25 -13.62 -0.29
CA GLY A 90 -5.96 -13.19 0.18
C GLY A 90 -5.80 -13.27 1.67
N TYR A 91 -4.57 -12.98 2.08
CA TYR A 91 -4.19 -12.90 3.47
C TYR A 91 -3.47 -11.58 3.68
N MET A 92 -3.85 -10.90 4.75
CA MET A 92 -3.16 -9.72 5.22
C MET A 92 -2.71 -9.94 6.65
N TYR A 93 -1.47 -9.57 6.92
CA TYR A 93 -0.95 -9.51 8.28
C TYR A 93 -0.18 -8.20 8.46
N VAL A 94 -0.53 -7.46 9.52
CA VAL A 94 0.10 -6.22 9.91
C VAL A 94 0.50 -6.37 11.37
N VAL A 95 1.80 -6.26 11.69
CA VAL A 95 2.30 -6.39 13.07
C VAL A 95 2.10 -5.09 13.83
N SER A 96 2.58 -3.98 13.26
CA SER A 96 2.46 -2.66 13.84
C SER A 96 2.11 -1.65 12.76
N MET A 97 1.18 -0.76 13.08
CA MET A 97 0.78 0.36 12.24
C MET A 97 0.48 1.53 13.17
N ASP A 98 1.22 2.61 12.97
CA ASP A 98 0.92 3.92 13.56
C ASP A 98 0.28 4.81 12.49
N VAL A 99 -0.70 5.57 12.92
CA VAL A 99 -1.61 6.32 12.06
C VAL A 99 -1.83 7.69 12.70
N GLY A 100 -1.37 8.74 12.00
CA GLY A 100 -1.63 10.14 12.32
C GLY A 100 -3.09 10.55 12.10
N ASP A 101 -3.34 11.83 11.84
CA ASP A 101 -4.70 12.32 11.65
C ASP A 101 -5.23 11.88 10.27
N ILE A 102 -5.85 10.70 10.23
CA ILE A 102 -6.39 10.11 8.99
C ILE A 102 -7.91 10.24 8.89
N ARG A 103 -8.38 10.58 7.69
CA ARG A 103 -9.83 10.60 7.39
C ARG A 103 -10.40 9.19 7.20
N ASP A 104 -9.76 8.31 6.44
CA ASP A 104 -10.19 6.92 6.27
C ASP A 104 -9.01 5.92 6.20
N THR A 105 -9.07 4.89 7.04
CA THR A 105 -8.13 3.76 7.00
C THR A 105 -8.88 2.48 6.66
N ARG A 106 -8.47 1.82 5.59
CA ARG A 106 -9.03 0.54 5.15
C ARG A 106 -7.97 -0.55 5.12
N LEU A 107 -8.24 -1.59 5.89
CA LEU A 107 -7.39 -2.76 6.00
C LEU A 107 -8.11 -3.98 5.43
N GLY A 108 -7.50 -4.66 4.47
CA GLY A 108 -7.98 -5.93 3.93
C GLY A 108 -9.34 -5.84 3.24
N ARG A 109 -9.40 -5.19 2.07
CA ARG A 109 -10.61 -5.21 1.23
C ARG A 109 -10.64 -6.49 0.40
N PHE A 110 -11.62 -7.35 0.66
CA PHE A 110 -11.85 -8.58 -0.11
C PHE A 110 -13.06 -8.44 -1.03
N GLY A 111 -12.85 -8.63 -2.34
CA GLY A 111 -13.91 -8.68 -3.33
C GLY A 111 -14.83 -9.88 -3.09
N HIS A 112 -16.14 -9.69 -3.25
CA HIS A 112 -17.09 -10.79 -3.36
C HIS A 112 -17.38 -11.02 -4.85
N SER A 113 -17.06 -12.21 -5.35
CA SER A 113 -17.68 -12.73 -6.57
C SER A 113 -19.11 -13.17 -6.20
N GLY A 114 -20.11 -12.40 -6.62
CA GLY A 114 -21.51 -12.83 -6.65
C GLY A 114 -21.81 -13.70 -7.87
#